data_AF-A0A084EN71-F1
#
_entry.id   AF-A0A084EN71-F1
#
_cell.length_a   1.000
_cell.length_b   1.000
_cell.length_c   1.000
_cell.angle_alpha   90.00
_cell.angle_beta   90.00
_cell.angle_gamma   90.00
#
_symmetry.space_group_name_H-M   'P 1'
#
loop_
_entity.id
_entity.type
_entity.pdbx_description
1 polymer ?
#
loop_
_entity_poly.entity_id
_entity_poly.type
_entity_poly.pdbx_seq_one_letter_code
_entity_poly.pdbx_strand_id
1 'polypeptide(L)'
;MNDPRARVGHNGGPALDDDANGPPTPRYCKYCRHWSPPSDLEVRAYEAFQLGLSKRRVKRPSGTCDRVLMQAGKPLAFSATVDTFGCLNFSAKPPAPIVRGRGFVTIYEGDRIVWRGHEEDVPEEHR
;
A
#
# COMPACT_ATOMS: atom_id res chain seq x y z
N MET A 1 9.05 -54.33 -16.52
CA MET A 1 8.39 -53.95 -15.24
C MET A 1 8.71 -52.49 -14.96
N ASN A 2 7.66 -51.65 -14.93
CA ASN A 2 7.42 -50.42 -14.12
C ASN A 2 8.47 -49.28 -14.12
N ASP A 3 8.17 -47.98 -14.24
CA ASP A 3 6.92 -47.19 -14.26
C ASP A 3 7.21 -45.83 -14.96
N PRO A 4 6.34 -45.37 -15.87
CA PRO A 4 6.40 -44.09 -16.59
C PRO A 4 6.00 -42.88 -15.72
N ARG A 5 6.92 -41.95 -15.44
CA ARG A 5 6.55 -40.59 -15.00
C ARG A 5 7.20 -39.53 -15.85
N ALA A 6 6.48 -39.22 -16.93
CA ALA A 6 6.51 -37.99 -17.66
C ALA A 6 6.73 -36.79 -16.71
N ARG A 7 7.84 -36.08 -16.88
CA ARG A 7 7.90 -34.67 -16.47
C ARG A 7 7.20 -33.88 -17.55
N VAL A 8 5.87 -33.93 -17.52
CA VAL A 8 5.05 -33.03 -18.32
C VAL A 8 5.27 -31.64 -17.73
N GLY A 9 6.09 -30.85 -18.42
CA GLY A 9 6.24 -29.43 -18.13
C GLY A 9 4.94 -28.74 -18.46
N HIS A 10 4.19 -28.34 -17.43
CA HIS A 10 3.00 -27.53 -17.59
C HIS A 10 3.28 -26.10 -17.13
N ASN A 11 3.26 -25.22 -18.13
CA ASN A 11 3.08 -23.75 -18.07
C ASN A 11 4.25 -22.96 -17.50
N GLY A 12 5.24 -22.68 -18.37
CA GLY A 12 6.10 -21.51 -18.20
C GLY A 12 5.25 -20.24 -18.28
N GLY A 13 4.80 -19.76 -17.13
CA GLY A 13 4.26 -18.41 -17.00
C GLY A 13 5.34 -17.35 -17.30
N PRO A 14 4.96 -16.12 -17.66
CA PRO A 14 5.94 -15.05 -17.85
C PRO A 14 6.82 -14.92 -16.61
N ALA A 15 8.10 -14.62 -16.81
CA ALA A 15 9.03 -14.39 -15.71
C ALA A 15 8.41 -13.35 -14.77
N LEU A 16 8.33 -13.68 -13.48
CA LEU A 16 8.07 -12.67 -12.47
C LEU A 16 9.32 -11.79 -12.50
N ASP A 17 9.18 -10.56 -12.98
CA ASP A 17 10.28 -9.60 -12.97
C ASP A 17 10.90 -9.62 -11.56
N ASP A 18 12.20 -9.89 -11.51
CA ASP A 18 12.99 -9.80 -10.29
C ASP A 18 13.00 -8.33 -9.86
N ASP A 19 12.00 -7.92 -9.07
CA ASP A 19 12.03 -6.71 -8.23
C ASP A 19 13.06 -6.87 -7.09
N ALA A 20 14.22 -7.44 -7.39
CA ALA A 20 15.28 -7.82 -6.46
C ALA A 20 16.40 -6.76 -6.36
N ASN A 21 16.15 -5.51 -6.76
CA ASN A 21 17.17 -4.44 -6.72
C ASN A 21 16.74 -3.14 -6.00
N GLY A 22 15.77 -3.22 -5.09
CA GLY A 22 15.56 -2.19 -4.07
C GLY A 22 15.71 -2.77 -2.67
N PRO A 23 16.12 -2.00 -1.64
CA PRO A 23 16.03 -2.47 -0.26
C PRO A 23 14.61 -2.98 -0.01
N PRO A 24 14.41 -4.14 0.65
CA PRO A 24 13.10 -4.74 0.82
C PRO A 24 12.20 -3.71 1.52
N THR A 25 11.32 -3.08 0.73
CA THR A 25 10.38 -2.12 1.28
C THR A 25 9.53 -2.92 2.27
N PRO A 26 9.35 -2.45 3.51
CA PRO A 26 8.70 -3.26 4.51
C PRO A 26 7.30 -3.66 4.04
N ARG A 27 7.09 -4.97 3.79
CA ARG A 27 5.79 -5.55 3.38
C ARG A 27 4.85 -5.67 4.56
N TYR A 28 4.75 -4.61 5.36
CA TYR A 28 3.87 -4.56 6.52
C TYR A 28 2.42 -4.54 6.04
N CYS A 29 1.58 -5.33 6.72
CA CYS A 29 0.18 -5.47 6.36
C CYS A 29 -0.55 -4.12 6.30
N LYS A 30 -0.16 -3.11 7.09
CA LYS A 30 -0.76 -1.76 7.02
C LYS A 30 -0.69 -1.07 5.66
N TYR A 31 0.30 -1.43 4.84
CA TYR A 31 0.49 -0.90 3.50
C TYR A 31 -0.17 -1.75 2.41
N CYS A 32 -0.76 -2.89 2.77
CA CYS A 32 -1.50 -3.74 1.85
C CYS A 32 -2.84 -3.09 1.48
N ARG A 33 -3.26 -3.23 0.22
CA ARG A 33 -4.56 -2.77 -0.29
C ARG A 33 -5.75 -3.40 0.42
N HIS A 34 -5.59 -4.60 0.96
CA HIS A 34 -6.65 -5.34 1.66
C HIS A 34 -6.68 -5.11 3.18
N TRP A 35 -5.89 -4.15 3.66
CA TRP A 35 -5.81 -3.84 5.09
C TRP A 35 -6.98 -2.98 5.56
N SER A 36 -7.66 -3.46 6.59
CA SER A 36 -8.59 -2.72 7.42
C SER A 36 -7.88 -2.31 8.72
N PRO A 37 -7.75 -1.00 9.01
CA PRO A 37 -7.06 -0.53 10.21
C PRO A 37 -7.81 -0.93 11.50
N PRO A 38 -7.12 -0.96 12.66
CA PRO A 38 -7.78 -1.04 13.95
C PRO A 38 -8.74 0.14 14.15
N SER A 39 -9.72 0.00 15.04
CA SER A 39 -10.64 1.09 15.33
C SER A 39 -9.96 2.25 16.06
N ASP A 40 -10.43 3.48 15.82
CA ASP A 40 -9.91 4.68 16.50
C ASP A 40 -9.97 4.57 18.03
N LEU A 41 -10.99 3.88 18.55
CA LEU A 41 -11.15 3.68 19.99
C LEU A 41 -10.03 2.81 20.55
N GLU A 42 -9.68 1.71 19.86
CA GLU A 42 -8.57 0.84 20.26
C GLU A 42 -7.23 1.58 20.20
N VAL A 43 -7.02 2.39 19.16
CA VAL A 43 -5.81 3.21 19.01
C VAL A 43 -5.68 4.19 20.18
N ARG A 44 -6.71 4.99 20.46
CA ARG A 44 -6.70 5.97 21.56
C ARG A 44 -6.53 5.30 22.93
N ALA A 45 -7.18 4.17 23.17
CA ALA A 45 -7.05 3.44 24.42
C ALA A 45 -5.61 2.94 24.63
N TYR A 46 -4.97 2.45 23.56
CA TYR A 46 -3.58 2.00 23.61
C TYR A 46 -2.59 3.16 23.80
N GLU A 47 -2.80 4.29 23.14
CA GLU A 47 -1.99 5.50 23.32
C GLU A 47 -2.09 6.02 24.75
N ALA A 48 -3.30 6.11 25.33
CA ALA A 48 -3.49 6.52 26.71
C ALA A 48 -2.80 5.58 27.70
N PHE A 49 -2.79 4.27 27.42
CA PHE A 49 -2.04 3.29 28.22
C PHE A 49 -0.52 3.48 28.09
N GLN A 50 0.01 3.68 26.88
CA GLN A 50 1.44 3.90 26.64
C GLN A 50 1.97 5.20 27.29
N LEU A 51 1.16 6.26 27.27
CA LEU A 51 1.48 7.54 27.90
C LEU A 51 1.29 7.53 29.44
N GLY A 52 0.84 6.42 30.01
CA GLY A 52 0.57 6.30 31.45
C GLY A 52 -0.66 7.09 31.93
N LEU A 53 -1.43 7.69 31.01
CA LEU A 53 -2.68 8.41 31.29
C LEU A 53 -3.79 7.45 31.73
N SER A 54 -3.69 6.17 31.35
CA SER A 54 -4.59 5.11 31.75
C SER A 54 -3.81 3.97 32.42
N LYS A 55 -4.29 3.53 33.59
CA LYS A 55 -3.77 2.33 34.28
C LYS A 55 -4.38 1.02 33.76
N ARG A 56 -5.40 1.11 32.90
CA ARG A 56 -6.07 -0.07 32.32
C ARG A 56 -5.15 -0.70 31.28
N ARG A 57 -4.74 -1.95 31.50
CA ARG A 57 -4.04 -2.75 30.48
C ARG A 57 -4.99 -2.99 29.30
N VAL A 58 -4.49 -2.72 28.10
CA VAL A 58 -5.21 -2.91 26.84
C VAL A 58 -4.34 -3.66 25.84
N LYS A 59 -4.97 -4.40 24.93
CA LYS A 59 -4.27 -5.11 23.85
C LYS A 59 -3.67 -4.08 22.89
N ARG A 60 -2.53 -4.42 22.28
CA ARG A 60 -2.00 -3.67 21.13
C ARG A 60 -3.05 -3.65 20.00
N PRO A 61 -3.34 -2.48 19.38
CA PRO A 61 -4.28 -2.38 18.28
C PRO A 61 -3.89 -3.33 17.15
N SER A 62 -4.87 -4.07 16.64
CA SER A 62 -4.71 -4.98 15.52
C SER A 62 -5.72 -4.62 14.44
N GLY A 63 -5.24 -4.43 13.21
CA GLY A 63 -6.12 -4.37 12.06
C GLY A 63 -6.44 -5.78 11.55
N THR A 64 -7.20 -5.85 10.46
CA THR A 64 -7.60 -7.10 9.82
C THR A 64 -7.29 -7.05 8.33
N CYS A 65 -7.05 -8.21 7.75
CA CYS A 65 -6.88 -8.33 6.30
C CYS A 65 -7.59 -9.61 5.84
N ASP A 66 -8.58 -9.45 4.96
CA ASP A 66 -9.47 -10.53 4.50
C ASP A 66 -8.77 -11.53 3.56
N ARG A 67 -7.58 -11.19 3.09
CA ARG A 67 -6.79 -11.98 2.16
C ARG A 67 -5.34 -11.88 2.58
N VAL A 68 -4.86 -12.78 3.44
CA VAL A 68 -3.43 -12.90 3.78
C VAL A 68 -2.93 -14.31 3.53
N LEU A 69 -1.75 -14.42 2.90
CA LEU A 69 -0.95 -15.65 2.95
C LEU A 69 -0.15 -15.64 4.25
N MET A 70 -0.55 -16.47 5.22
CA MET A 70 0.16 -16.60 6.49
C MET A 70 1.45 -17.41 6.35
N GLN A 71 1.52 -18.30 5.35
CA GLN A 71 2.67 -19.13 5.00
C GLN A 71 2.72 -19.36 3.49
N ALA A 72 3.91 -19.56 2.94
CA ALA A 72 4.09 -19.90 1.53
C ALA A 72 3.39 -21.24 1.20
N GLY A 73 2.67 -21.28 0.08
CA GLY A 73 1.96 -22.48 -0.39
C GLY A 73 0.71 -22.87 0.40
N LYS A 74 0.22 -22.02 1.30
CA LYS A 74 -1.06 -22.23 2.01
C LYS A 74 -2.19 -21.43 1.36
N PRO A 75 -3.47 -21.79 1.58
CA PRO A 75 -4.60 -20.97 1.18
C PRO A 75 -4.56 -19.59 1.83
N LEU A 76 -5.21 -18.62 1.19
CA LEU A 76 -5.49 -17.33 1.81
C LEU A 76 -6.36 -17.51 3.05
N ALA A 77 -6.07 -16.75 4.10
CA ALA A 77 -6.84 -16.72 5.33
C ALA A 77 -7.19 -15.28 5.72
N PHE A 78 -8.26 -15.14 6.50
CA PHE A 78 -8.53 -13.94 7.28
C PHE A 78 -7.64 -13.94 8.51
N SER A 79 -6.91 -12.85 8.77
CA SER A 79 -6.13 -12.72 10.01
C SER A 79 -6.20 -11.30 10.58
N ALA A 80 -6.33 -11.23 11.91
CA ALA A 80 -6.08 -10.01 12.67
C ALA A 80 -4.59 -9.93 12.99
N THR A 81 -3.92 -8.88 12.55
CA THR A 81 -2.48 -8.70 12.77
C THR A 81 -2.19 -7.30 13.29
N VAL A 82 -1.03 -7.10 13.88
CA VAL A 82 -0.55 -5.76 14.21
C VAL A 82 -0.06 -5.07 12.93
N ASP A 83 -0.04 -3.75 12.93
CA ASP A 83 0.28 -2.95 11.75
C ASP A 83 1.69 -3.21 11.19
N THR A 84 2.61 -3.73 12.02
CA THR A 84 3.98 -4.12 11.66
C THR A 84 4.15 -5.59 11.25
N PHE A 85 3.07 -6.38 11.20
CA PHE A 85 3.17 -7.78 10.76
C PHE A 85 3.46 -7.86 9.25
N GLY A 86 4.34 -8.78 8.84
CA GLY A 86 4.69 -8.99 7.44
C GLY A 86 3.61 -9.79 6.70
N CYS A 87 3.08 -9.26 5.60
CA CYS A 87 2.11 -9.94 4.74
C CYS A 87 2.82 -10.60 3.54
N LEU A 88 2.71 -11.92 3.37
CA LEU A 88 3.39 -12.63 2.26
C LEU A 88 2.74 -12.40 0.89
N ASN A 89 1.45 -12.06 0.86
CA ASN A 89 0.70 -11.69 -0.35
C ASN A 89 0.52 -10.17 -0.48
N PHE A 90 1.56 -9.42 -0.13
CA PHE A 90 1.56 -7.97 -0.16
C PHE A 90 1.18 -7.44 -1.56
N SER A 91 0.00 -6.80 -1.65
CA SER A 91 -0.38 -5.96 -2.78
C SER A 91 -0.37 -4.53 -2.30
N ALA A 92 0.63 -3.75 -2.72
CA ALA A 92 0.77 -2.37 -2.30
C ALA A 92 -0.49 -1.57 -2.60
N LYS A 93 -0.91 -0.71 -1.67
CA LYS A 93 -1.88 0.35 -1.98
C LYS A 93 -1.32 1.14 -3.17
N PRO A 94 -2.12 1.41 -4.23
CA PRO A 94 -1.66 2.29 -5.29
C PRO A 94 -1.28 3.63 -4.64
N PRO A 95 -0.21 4.30 -5.11
CA PRO A 95 0.14 5.62 -4.62
C PRO A 95 -1.11 6.51 -4.75
N ALA A 96 -1.36 7.34 -3.74
CA ALA A 96 -2.45 8.30 -3.82
C ALA A 96 -2.27 9.09 -5.12
N PRO A 97 -3.34 9.27 -5.92
CA PRO A 97 -3.23 10.05 -7.14
C PRO A 97 -2.66 11.42 -6.77
N ILE A 98 -1.63 11.84 -7.49
CA ILE A 98 -1.07 13.18 -7.32
C ILE A 98 -2.21 14.14 -7.66
N VAL A 99 -2.73 14.82 -6.66
CA VAL A 99 -3.70 15.90 -6.86
C VAL A 99 -2.90 17.10 -7.36
N ARG A 100 -2.56 17.08 -8.66
CA ARG A 100 -2.10 18.28 -9.36
C ARG A 100 -3.24 19.30 -9.34
N GLY A 101 -2.89 20.55 -9.08
CA GLY A 101 -3.80 21.67 -8.87
C GLY A 101 -4.81 21.83 -10.00
N ARG A 102 -5.91 22.48 -9.67
CA ARG A 102 -7.25 22.27 -10.22
C ARG A 102 -7.50 22.92 -11.58
N GLY A 103 -6.47 23.30 -12.32
CA GLY A 103 -6.63 23.90 -13.63
C GLY A 103 -5.43 23.62 -14.52
N PHE A 104 -5.70 23.35 -15.78
CA PHE A 104 -4.73 23.53 -16.85
C PHE A 104 -5.03 24.91 -17.44
N VAL A 105 -4.12 25.87 -17.23
CA VAL A 105 -4.33 27.28 -17.55
C VAL A 105 -3.54 27.64 -18.80
N THR A 106 -4.14 28.49 -19.64
CA THR A 106 -3.48 29.13 -20.79
C THR A 106 -3.62 30.63 -20.61
N ILE A 107 -2.50 31.34 -20.58
CA ILE A 107 -2.44 32.79 -20.36
C ILE A 107 -2.11 33.45 -21.69
N TYR A 108 -2.90 34.48 -22.04
CA TYR A 108 -2.78 35.22 -23.28
C TYR A 108 -2.32 36.65 -23.01
N GLU A 109 -1.45 37.16 -23.88
CA GLU A 109 -1.15 38.59 -23.99
C GLU A 109 -1.50 39.03 -25.41
N GLY A 110 -2.62 39.74 -25.54
CA GLY A 110 -3.28 39.94 -26.84
C GLY A 110 -3.69 38.60 -27.45
N ASP A 111 -3.31 38.36 -28.71
CA ASP A 111 -3.61 37.12 -29.44
C ASP A 111 -2.54 36.03 -29.27
N ARG A 112 -1.53 36.24 -28.41
CA ARG A 112 -0.42 35.30 -28.21
C ARG A 112 -0.53 34.57 -26.89
N ILE A 113 -0.36 33.25 -26.92
CA ILE A 113 -0.16 32.46 -25.70
C ILE A 113 1.22 32.78 -25.14
N VAL A 114 1.26 33.35 -23.92
CA VAL A 114 2.50 33.66 -23.21
C VAL A 114 2.90 32.57 -22.23
N TRP A 115 1.93 31.81 -21.73
CA TRP A 115 2.20 30.70 -20.83
C TRP A 115 1.10 29.64 -20.88
N ARG A 116 1.47 28.37 -20.66
CA ARG A 116 0.56 27.22 -20.67
C ARG A 116 1.07 26.12 -19.73
N GLY A 117 0.25 25.71 -18.76
CA GLY A 117 0.66 24.71 -17.77
C GLY A 117 -0.39 24.44 -16.70
N HIS A 118 0.00 23.73 -15.65
CA HIS A 118 -0.85 23.53 -14.49
C HIS A 118 -0.89 24.79 -13.61
N GLU A 119 -2.06 25.11 -13.06
CA GLU A 119 -2.31 26.32 -12.25
C GLU A 119 -1.27 26.54 -11.14
N GLU A 120 -0.79 25.47 -10.50
CA GLU A 120 0.25 25.53 -9.47
C GLU A 120 1.62 26.02 -9.98
N ASP A 121 1.90 25.80 -11.27
CA ASP A 121 3.16 26.10 -11.95
C ASP A 121 3.13 27.49 -12.62
N VAL A 122 2.03 28.25 -12.46
CA VAL A 122 1.93 29.62 -13.00
C VAL A 122 3.00 30.49 -12.33
N PRO A 123 3.93 31.08 -13.11
CA PRO A 123 4.93 32.00 -12.59
C PRO A 123 4.29 33.19 -11.88
N GLU A 124 4.96 33.75 -10.86
CA GLU A 124 4.40 34.86 -10.06
C GLU A 124 4.12 36.11 -10.92
N GLU A 125 4.90 36.32 -11.99
CA GLU A 125 4.66 37.37 -12.99
C GLU A 125 3.34 37.22 -13.77
N HIS A 126 2.66 36.08 -13.63
CA HIS A 126 1.42 35.72 -14.32
C HIS A 126 0.28 35.33 -13.36
N ARG A 127 0.49 35.42 -12.04
CA ARG A 127 -0.58 35.29 -11.02
C ARG A 127 -1.26 36.62 -10.77
#